data_AF-A0A832K7S5-F1
#
_entry.id   AF-A0A832K7S5-F1
#
_cell.length_a   1.000
_cell.length_b   1.000
_cell.length_c   1.000
_cell.angle_alpha   90.00
_cell.angle_beta   90.00
_cell.angle_gamma   90.00
#
_symmetry.space_group_name_H-M   'P 1'
#
loop_
_entity.id
_entity.type
_entity.pdbx_description
1 polymer ?
#
loop_
_entity_poly.entity_id
_entity_poly.type
_entity_poly.pdbx_seq_one_letter_code
_entity_poly.pdbx_strand_id
1 'polypeptide(L)'
;MAEEKQIHMPLSEAFKIALRSLRIRFWRAMITTLGILLAIAFLASILTSTAITANLKLMKEEIPAQRLWVVAMSLLVCVVGITNSMLMAVTERYKEIGTMKCLGALDRFIIELFLLESSLQGLIGSLIGTVAGILLMVIIHVSNEGTKVFSALTFFKTFSLSDIGWIFLLCIATGVVLSVIGAIYPAYRAAKMVPADAMRVEL
;
A
#
# COMPACT_ATOMS: atom_id res chain seq x y z
N MET A 1 30.50 46.39 0.65
CA MET A 1 30.61 44.95 0.94
C MET A 1 29.89 44.71 2.25
N ALA A 2 28.62 44.32 2.20
CA ALA A 2 27.87 43.96 3.40
C ALA A 2 28.00 42.44 3.56
N GLU A 3 28.71 42.01 4.61
CA GLU A 3 28.75 40.60 5.02
C GLU A 3 27.35 40.19 5.47
N GLU A 4 26.69 39.32 4.69
CA GLU A 4 25.50 38.62 5.15
C GLU A 4 25.87 37.77 6.37
N LYS A 5 25.45 38.23 7.55
CA LYS A 5 25.61 37.55 8.83
C LYS A 5 24.83 36.23 8.77
N GLN A 6 25.51 35.14 8.41
CA GLN A 6 24.96 33.80 8.38
C GLN A 6 24.42 33.44 9.77
N ILE A 7 23.10 33.35 9.88
CA ILE A 7 22.40 32.98 11.12
C ILE A 7 22.64 31.48 11.34
N HIS A 8 23.57 31.14 12.23
CA HIS A 8 23.79 29.77 12.65
C HIS A 8 22.54 29.31 13.43
N MET A 9 21.69 28.50 12.79
CA MET A 9 20.50 27.97 13.45
C MET A 9 20.94 26.98 14.54
N PRO A 10 20.40 27.09 15.77
CA PRO A 10 20.70 26.11 16.82
C PRO A 10 20.21 24.71 16.41
N LEU A 11 20.95 23.67 16.81
CA LEU A 11 20.68 22.28 16.41
C LEU A 11 19.25 21.82 16.75
N SER A 12 18.62 22.39 17.76
CA SER A 12 17.22 22.13 18.12
C SER A 12 16.22 22.59 17.05
N GLU A 13 16.46 23.73 16.40
CA GLU A 13 15.59 24.26 15.35
C GLU A 13 15.80 23.50 14.03
N ALA A 14 17.05 23.16 13.70
CA ALA A 14 17.34 22.28 12.57
C ALA A 14 16.66 20.90 12.72
N PHE A 15 16.73 20.31 13.92
CA PHE A 15 16.07 19.04 14.22
C PHE A 15 14.55 19.13 14.13
N LYS A 16 13.94 20.22 14.60
CA LYS A 16 12.49 20.46 14.53
C LYS A 16 11.99 20.61 13.10
N ILE A 17 12.75 21.30 12.24
CA ILE A 17 12.47 21.43 10.80
C ILE A 17 12.58 20.07 10.10
N ALA A 18 13.64 19.31 10.38
CA ALA A 18 13.83 17.97 9.84
C ALA A 18 12.68 17.04 10.24
N LEU A 19 12.32 16.99 11.53
CA LEU A 19 11.19 16.19 12.03
C LEU A 19 9.87 16.57 11.35
N ARG A 20 9.58 17.86 11.16
CA ARG A 20 8.34 18.32 10.52
C ARG A 20 8.24 17.84 9.07
N SER A 21 9.33 17.89 8.31
CA SER A 21 9.36 17.43 6.91
C SER A 21 9.23 15.91 6.78
N LEU A 22 9.94 15.16 7.63
CA LEU A 22 9.87 13.70 7.70
C LEU A 22 8.46 13.23 8.04
N ARG A 23 7.83 13.91 9.01
CA ARG A 23 6.49 13.60 9.47
C ARG A 23 5.46 13.70 8.34
N ILE A 24 5.46 14.78 7.56
CA ILE A 24 4.47 14.99 6.48
C ILE A 24 4.60 13.90 5.39
N ARG A 25 5.84 13.59 4.97
CA ARG A 25 6.11 12.57 3.95
C ARG A 25 5.78 11.15 4.47
N PHE A 26 6.11 10.88 5.73
CA PHE A 26 5.92 9.57 6.35
C PHE A 26 4.44 9.22 6.57
N TRP A 27 3.64 10.14 7.13
CA TRP A 27 2.22 9.86 7.40
C TRP A 27 1.45 9.51 6.14
N ARG A 28 1.71 10.18 5.02
CA ARG A 28 1.05 9.88 3.73
C ARG A 28 1.39 8.48 3.22
N ALA A 29 2.68 8.13 3.21
CA ALA A 29 3.13 6.80 2.80
C ALA A 29 2.56 5.72 3.74
N MET A 30 2.41 6.04 5.03
CA MET A 30 1.77 5.15 5.99
C MET A 30 0.28 4.97 5.68
N ILE A 31 -0.43 6.03 5.30
CA ILE A 31 -1.86 5.95 4.95
C ILE A 31 -2.10 5.04 3.72
N THR A 32 -1.28 5.12 2.67
CA THR A 32 -1.45 4.24 1.49
C THR A 32 -1.12 2.80 1.81
N THR A 33 0.01 2.57 2.48
CA THR A 33 0.44 1.24 2.86
C THR A 33 -0.54 0.58 3.82
N LEU A 34 -1.13 1.31 4.77
CA LEU A 34 -2.22 0.83 5.63
C LEU A 34 -3.49 0.50 4.84
N GLY A 35 -3.88 1.35 3.88
CA GLY A 35 -5.04 1.09 3.01
C GLY A 35 -4.89 -0.21 2.20
N ILE A 36 -3.70 -0.43 1.64
CA ILE A 36 -3.34 -1.66 0.92
C ILE A 36 -3.32 -2.84 1.90
N LEU A 37 -2.64 -2.69 3.04
CA LEU A 37 -2.54 -3.72 4.07
C LEU A 37 -3.91 -4.20 4.52
N LEU A 38 -4.84 -3.30 4.84
CA LEU A 38 -6.19 -3.65 5.30
C LEU A 38 -7.00 -4.36 4.22
N ALA A 39 -6.96 -3.87 2.98
CA ALA A 39 -7.65 -4.49 1.86
C ALA A 39 -7.13 -5.91 1.58
N ILE A 40 -5.80 -6.09 1.58
CA ILE A 40 -5.17 -7.39 1.36
C ILE A 40 -5.33 -8.31 2.57
N ALA A 41 -5.29 -7.80 3.80
CA ALA A 41 -5.58 -8.59 4.99
C ALA A 41 -7.01 -9.13 4.98
N PHE A 42 -7.97 -8.33 4.54
CA PHE A 42 -9.36 -8.75 4.38
C PHE A 42 -9.50 -9.82 3.29
N LEU A 43 -8.87 -9.63 2.12
CA LEU A 43 -8.83 -10.63 1.05
C LEU A 43 -8.20 -11.95 1.53
N ALA A 44 -7.04 -11.87 2.17
CA ALA A 44 -6.31 -13.04 2.69
C ALA A 44 -7.11 -13.78 3.77
N SER A 45 -7.78 -13.05 4.67
CA SER A 45 -8.65 -13.63 5.69
C SER A 45 -9.80 -14.42 5.06
N ILE A 46 -10.46 -13.87 4.03
CA ILE A 46 -11.55 -14.56 3.32
C ILE A 46 -11.05 -15.80 2.58
N LEU A 47 -9.95 -15.70 1.83
CA LEU A 47 -9.38 -16.84 1.10
C LEU A 47 -8.95 -17.96 2.05
N THR A 48 -8.34 -17.58 3.18
CA THR A 48 -7.94 -18.53 4.23
C THR A 48 -9.16 -19.19 4.85
N SER A 49 -10.21 -18.43 5.16
CA SER A 49 -11.48 -18.97 5.67
C SER A 49 -12.09 -20.01 4.73
N THR A 50 -12.10 -19.74 3.42
CA THR A 50 -12.64 -20.69 2.43
C THR A 50 -11.78 -21.92 2.27
N ALA A 51 -10.46 -21.79 2.38
CA ALA A 51 -9.54 -22.93 2.32
C ALA A 51 -9.69 -23.85 3.54
N ILE A 52 -9.96 -23.30 4.73
CA ILE A 52 -10.26 -24.08 5.93
C ILE A 52 -11.53 -24.91 5.75
N THR A 53 -12.63 -24.30 5.26
CA THR A 53 -13.91 -25.01 5.14
C THR A 53 -13.91 -26.05 4.02
N ALA A 54 -13.21 -25.77 2.91
CA ALA A 54 -13.08 -26.69 1.78
C ALA A 54 -12.28 -27.97 2.10
N ASN A 55 -11.32 -27.90 3.03
CA ASN A 55 -10.57 -29.09 3.44
C ASN A 55 -11.32 -29.96 4.48
N LEU A 56 -12.27 -29.38 5.23
CA LEU A 56 -13.05 -30.09 6.25
C LEU A 56 -14.28 -30.83 5.68
N LYS A 57 -14.89 -30.29 4.62
CA LYS A 57 -16.00 -30.93 3.90
C LYS A 57 -15.49 -31.34 2.53
N LEU A 58 -15.68 -32.60 2.14
CA LEU A 58 -15.45 -33.10 0.76
C LEU A 58 -16.44 -32.47 -0.27
N MET A 59 -16.96 -31.27 0.00
CA MET A 59 -17.81 -30.47 -0.86
C MET A 59 -17.15 -29.12 -1.05
N LYS A 60 -16.92 -28.76 -2.32
CA LYS A 60 -16.45 -27.46 -2.76
C LYS A 60 -17.51 -26.41 -2.39
N GLU A 61 -17.40 -25.85 -1.20
CA GLU A 61 -18.33 -24.82 -0.73
C GLU A 61 -18.15 -23.57 -1.60
N GLU A 62 -19.19 -23.16 -2.33
CA GLU A 62 -19.13 -21.95 -3.14
C GLU A 62 -19.03 -20.72 -2.23
N ILE A 63 -18.16 -19.77 -2.60
CA ILE A 63 -18.04 -18.50 -1.89
C ILE A 63 -19.40 -17.79 -2.01
N PRO A 64 -20.13 -17.53 -0.91
CA PRO A 64 -21.42 -16.88 -1.00
C PRO A 64 -21.25 -15.51 -1.66
N ALA A 65 -22.12 -15.18 -2.63
CA ALA A 65 -22.00 -13.98 -3.44
C ALA A 65 -21.79 -12.71 -2.60
N GLN A 66 -22.44 -12.62 -1.44
CA GLN A 66 -22.31 -11.52 -0.49
C GLN A 66 -20.85 -11.23 -0.09
N ARG A 67 -20.01 -12.26 0.12
CA ARG A 67 -18.58 -12.07 0.47
C ARG A 67 -17.79 -11.50 -0.70
N LEU A 68 -18.03 -11.98 -1.92
CA LEU A 68 -17.37 -11.47 -3.13
C LEU A 68 -17.68 -9.98 -3.34
N TRP A 69 -18.94 -9.56 -3.13
CA TRP A 69 -19.33 -8.16 -3.23
C TRP A 69 -18.58 -7.26 -2.23
N VAL A 70 -18.47 -7.69 -0.97
CA VAL A 70 -17.76 -6.90 0.06
C VAL A 70 -16.26 -6.82 -0.24
N VAL A 71 -15.65 -7.90 -0.74
CA VAL A 71 -14.25 -7.88 -1.20
C VAL A 71 -14.08 -6.89 -2.34
N ALA A 72 -14.93 -6.96 -3.37
CA ALA A 72 -14.86 -6.03 -4.50
C ALA A 72 -14.96 -4.57 -4.06
N MET A 73 -15.88 -4.25 -3.13
CA MET A 73 -16.01 -2.90 -2.57
C MET A 73 -14.77 -2.47 -1.78
N SER A 74 -14.20 -3.37 -0.97
CA SER A 74 -12.97 -3.09 -0.22
C SER A 74 -11.79 -2.78 -1.16
N LEU A 75 -11.61 -3.56 -2.23
CA LEU A 75 -10.56 -3.32 -3.22
C LEU A 75 -10.77 -2.01 -3.97
N LEU A 76 -12.02 -1.68 -4.33
CA LEU A 76 -12.36 -0.42 -4.99
C LEU A 76 -12.00 0.78 -4.12
N VAL A 77 -12.42 0.78 -2.84
CA VAL A 77 -12.10 1.85 -1.89
C VAL A 77 -10.58 1.98 -1.70
N CYS A 78 -9.84 0.86 -1.71
CA CYS A 78 -8.39 0.86 -1.66
C CYS A 78 -7.78 1.61 -2.86
N VAL A 79 -8.20 1.31 -4.09
CA VAL A 79 -7.71 2.00 -5.31
C VAL A 79 -7.98 3.50 -5.24
N VAL A 80 -9.18 3.91 -4.82
CA VAL A 80 -9.52 5.33 -4.67
C VAL A 80 -8.61 6.00 -3.63
N GLY A 81 -8.38 5.34 -2.49
CA GLY A 81 -7.45 5.84 -1.47
C GLY A 81 -6.02 6.01 -1.99
N ILE A 82 -5.53 5.04 -2.77
CA ILE A 82 -4.21 5.08 -3.42
C ILE A 82 -4.13 6.25 -4.40
N THR A 83 -5.13 6.42 -5.27
CA THR A 83 -5.15 7.52 -6.25
C THR A 83 -5.09 8.89 -5.58
N ASN A 84 -5.87 9.09 -4.52
CA ASN A 84 -5.94 10.36 -3.80
C ASN A 84 -4.63 10.68 -3.07
N SER A 85 -4.06 9.69 -2.39
CA SER A 85 -2.77 9.88 -1.71
C SER A 85 -1.63 10.12 -2.71
N MET A 86 -1.64 9.42 -3.85
CA MET A 86 -0.61 9.63 -4.86
C MET A 86 -0.76 11.00 -5.54
N LEU A 87 -1.99 11.49 -5.76
CA LEU A 87 -2.21 12.89 -6.18
C LEU A 87 -1.62 13.90 -5.19
N MET A 88 -1.79 13.66 -3.88
CA MET A 88 -1.16 14.47 -2.84
C MET A 88 0.37 14.41 -2.93
N ALA A 89 0.95 13.21 -3.15
CA ALA A 89 2.39 13.03 -3.32
C ALA A 89 2.95 13.85 -4.50
N VAL A 90 2.21 13.91 -5.62
CA VAL A 90 2.56 14.72 -6.78
C VAL A 90 2.58 16.21 -6.43
N THR A 91 1.59 16.69 -5.68
CA THR A 91 1.54 18.11 -5.28
C THR A 91 2.63 18.50 -4.29
N GLU A 92 3.02 17.60 -3.38
CA GLU A 92 4.13 17.88 -2.46
C GLU A 92 5.49 17.92 -3.15
N ARG A 93 5.67 17.08 -4.17
CA ARG A 93 6.91 16.99 -4.97
C ARG A 93 6.85 17.88 -6.21
N TYR A 94 5.91 18.82 -6.29
CA TYR A 94 5.66 19.61 -7.49
C TYR A 94 6.92 20.35 -7.97
N LYS A 95 7.63 21.02 -7.07
CA LYS A 95 8.90 21.69 -7.41
C LYS A 95 10.00 20.71 -7.80
N GLU A 96 10.13 19.59 -7.08
CA GLU A 96 11.13 18.56 -7.37
C GLU A 96 10.93 17.98 -8.79
N ILE A 97 9.69 17.76 -9.22
CA ILE A 97 9.38 17.28 -10.57
C ILE A 97 9.64 18.36 -11.61
N GLY A 98 9.30 19.62 -11.30
CA GLY A 98 9.58 20.77 -12.14
C GLY A 98 11.08 20.95 -12.41
N THR A 99 11.92 20.86 -11.38
CA THR A 99 13.37 20.96 -11.53
C THR A 99 13.95 19.79 -12.33
N MET A 100 13.49 18.55 -12.10
CA MET A 100 13.88 17.38 -12.91
C MET A 100 13.57 17.59 -14.40
N LYS A 101 12.38 18.11 -14.73
CA LYS A 101 11.99 18.41 -16.12
C LYS A 101 12.82 19.54 -16.74
N CYS A 102 13.15 20.59 -15.98
CA CYS A 102 14.04 21.65 -16.46
C CYS A 102 15.46 21.14 -16.76
N LEU A 103 15.92 20.11 -16.05
CA LEU A 103 17.19 19.43 -16.30
C LEU A 103 17.12 18.42 -17.47
N GLY A 104 15.97 18.29 -18.13
CA GLY A 104 15.79 17.43 -19.30
C GLY A 104 15.25 16.03 -19.00
N ALA A 105 14.68 15.78 -17.81
CA ALA A 105 14.04 14.49 -17.54
C ALA A 105 12.82 14.27 -18.45
N LEU A 106 12.75 13.08 -19.08
CA LEU A 106 11.62 12.71 -19.93
C LEU A 106 10.36 12.43 -19.09
N ASP A 107 9.19 12.69 -19.68
CA ASP A 107 7.88 12.37 -19.07
C ASP A 107 7.79 10.90 -18.65
N ARG A 108 8.36 9.99 -19.46
CA ARG A 108 8.42 8.55 -19.16
C ARG A 108 9.18 8.25 -17.86
N PHE A 109 10.27 8.96 -17.59
CA PHE A 109 11.05 8.78 -16.36
C PHE A 109 10.23 9.14 -15.13
N ILE A 110 9.45 10.22 -15.20
CA ILE A 110 8.55 10.63 -14.11
C ILE A 110 7.46 9.58 -13.88
N ILE A 111 6.86 9.04 -14.94
CA ILE A 111 5.87 7.95 -14.82
C ILE A 111 6.49 6.73 -14.14
N GLU A 112 7.65 6.27 -14.63
CA GLU A 112 8.35 5.09 -14.08
C GLU A 112 8.72 5.28 -12.60
N LEU A 113 9.14 6.49 -12.22
CA LEU A 113 9.44 6.82 -10.82
C LEU A 113 8.23 6.63 -9.89
N PHE A 114 7.07 7.17 -10.27
CA PHE A 114 5.85 7.05 -9.47
C PHE A 114 5.27 5.63 -9.48
N LEU A 115 5.35 4.94 -10.62
CA LEU A 115 4.94 3.53 -10.69
C LEU A 115 5.82 2.65 -9.81
N LEU A 116 7.14 2.84 -9.81
CA LEU A 116 8.06 2.14 -8.92
C LEU A 116 7.75 2.43 -7.46
N GLU A 117 7.53 3.70 -7.08
CA GLU A 117 7.15 4.09 -5.72
C GLU A 117 5.85 3.38 -5.27
N SER A 118 4.84 3.36 -6.13
CA SER A 118 3.57 2.66 -5.86
C SER A 118 3.72 1.14 -5.77
N SER A 119 4.59 0.55 -6.59
CA SER A 119 4.82 -0.88 -6.61
C SER A 119 5.51 -1.35 -5.32
N LEU A 120 6.45 -0.57 -4.80
CA LEU A 120 7.11 -0.83 -3.53
C LEU A 120 6.14 -0.71 -2.35
N GLN A 121 5.28 0.32 -2.35
CA GLN A 121 4.22 0.45 -1.36
C GLN A 121 3.22 -0.72 -1.43
N GLY A 122 2.88 -1.17 -2.64
CA GLY A 122 2.05 -2.35 -2.90
C GLY A 122 2.68 -3.65 -2.38
N LEU A 123 3.96 -3.87 -2.65
CA LEU A 123 4.72 -5.02 -2.16
C LEU A 123 4.75 -5.06 -0.63
N ILE A 124 5.15 -3.96 0.01
CA ILE A 124 5.25 -3.90 1.47
C ILE A 124 3.86 -4.05 2.12
N GLY A 125 2.87 -3.31 1.62
CA GLY A 125 1.50 -3.36 2.14
C GLY A 125 0.87 -4.74 1.97
N SER A 126 1.04 -5.39 0.82
CA SER A 126 0.50 -6.73 0.57
C SER A 126 1.22 -7.83 1.34
N LEU A 127 2.54 -7.73 1.51
CA LEU A 127 3.31 -8.68 2.31
C LEU A 127 2.83 -8.67 3.76
N ILE A 128 2.77 -7.48 4.37
CA ILE A 128 2.32 -7.32 5.75
C ILE A 128 0.83 -7.67 5.86
N GLY A 129 0.01 -7.23 4.91
CA GLY A 129 -1.43 -7.49 4.87
C GLY A 129 -1.74 -8.98 4.78
N THR A 130 -1.03 -9.73 3.95
CA THR A 130 -1.23 -11.18 3.81
C THR A 130 -0.92 -11.90 5.12
N VAL A 131 0.23 -11.59 5.73
CA VAL A 131 0.62 -12.16 7.03
C VAL A 131 -0.41 -11.80 8.10
N ALA A 132 -0.82 -10.53 8.19
CA ALA A 132 -1.81 -10.07 9.15
C ALA A 132 -3.19 -10.74 8.93
N GLY A 133 -3.63 -10.89 7.69
CA GLY A 133 -4.93 -11.51 7.35
C GLY A 133 -4.99 -12.99 7.73
N ILE A 134 -3.91 -13.74 7.45
CA ILE A 134 -3.80 -15.15 7.86
C ILE A 134 -3.77 -15.24 9.39
N LEU A 135 -2.95 -14.43 10.07
CA LEU A 135 -2.86 -14.43 11.53
C LEU A 135 -4.19 -14.08 12.20
N LEU A 136 -4.90 -13.06 11.71
CA LEU A 136 -6.22 -12.70 12.21
C LEU A 136 -7.21 -13.85 12.07
N MET A 137 -7.20 -14.54 10.93
CA MET A 137 -8.10 -15.66 10.70
C MET A 137 -7.80 -16.84 11.65
N VAL A 138 -6.52 -17.14 11.88
CA VAL A 138 -6.09 -18.15 12.86
C VAL A 138 -6.57 -17.79 14.27
N ILE A 139 -6.41 -16.54 14.69
CA ILE A 139 -6.85 -16.06 16.02
C ILE A 139 -8.37 -16.19 16.17
N ILE A 140 -9.14 -15.82 15.14
CA ILE A 140 -10.62 -15.91 15.15
C ILE A 140 -11.06 -17.37 15.27
N HIS A 141 -10.45 -18.29 14.52
CA HIS A 141 -10.77 -19.71 14.61
C HIS A 141 -10.45 -20.31 15.97
N VAL A 142 -9.29 -19.99 16.54
CA VAL A 142 -8.89 -20.46 17.88
C VAL A 142 -9.86 -19.95 18.96
N SER A 143 -10.31 -18.70 18.84
CA SER A 143 -11.21 -18.08 19.82
C SER A 143 -12.63 -18.64 19.75
N ASN A 144 -13.14 -18.94 18.55
CA ASN A 144 -14.50 -19.43 18.36
C ASN A 144 -14.66 -20.93 18.69
N GLU A 145 -13.62 -21.74 18.49
CA GLU A 145 -13.70 -23.20 18.66
C GLU A 145 -13.15 -23.74 20.01
N GLY A 146 -12.91 -22.88 21.00
CA GLY A 146 -12.68 -23.21 22.43
C GLY A 146 -12.00 -24.56 22.74
N THR A 147 -10.72 -24.52 23.13
CA THR A 147 -9.99 -25.66 23.75
C THR A 147 -10.04 -27.01 23.04
N LYS A 148 -10.37 -27.09 21.74
CA LYS A 148 -9.79 -28.12 20.86
C LYS A 148 -8.36 -27.70 20.51
N VAL A 149 -7.51 -27.68 21.53
CA VAL A 149 -6.12 -27.14 21.57
C VAL A 149 -5.19 -27.78 20.50
N PHE A 150 -5.64 -28.83 19.82
CA PHE A 150 -4.91 -29.49 18.73
C PHE A 150 -5.23 -28.94 17.31
N SER A 151 -6.10 -27.93 17.18
CA SER A 151 -6.52 -27.40 15.88
C SER A 151 -5.49 -26.50 15.20
N ALA A 152 -4.58 -25.85 15.93
CA ALA A 152 -3.48 -25.09 15.31
C ALA A 152 -2.45 -26.01 14.63
N LEU A 153 -2.11 -27.15 15.26
CA LEU A 153 -1.28 -28.18 14.63
C LEU A 153 -2.02 -28.87 13.47
N THR A 154 -3.35 -29.04 13.60
CA THR A 154 -4.20 -29.56 12.51
C THR A 154 -4.33 -28.52 11.39
N PHE A 155 -4.34 -27.21 11.66
CA PHE A 155 -4.33 -26.15 10.66
C PHE A 155 -3.09 -26.26 9.77
N PHE A 156 -1.90 -26.40 10.37
CA PHE A 156 -0.66 -26.64 9.61
C PHE A 156 -0.57 -28.03 8.97
N LYS A 157 -1.31 -29.03 9.47
CA LYS A 157 -1.34 -30.40 8.91
C LYS A 157 -2.41 -30.59 7.82
N THR A 158 -3.47 -29.78 7.84
CA THR A 158 -4.58 -29.76 6.88
C THR A 158 -4.30 -28.80 5.73
N PHE A 159 -3.57 -27.70 5.96
CA PHE A 159 -3.08 -26.87 4.86
C PHE A 159 -1.89 -27.54 4.18
N SER A 160 -2.09 -27.95 2.93
CA SER A 160 -0.97 -28.24 2.06
C SER A 160 -0.11 -26.97 1.88
N LEU A 161 1.22 -27.10 1.92
CA LEU A 161 2.14 -25.99 1.66
C LEU A 161 1.86 -25.33 0.29
N SER A 162 1.28 -26.07 -0.66
CA SER A 162 0.84 -25.56 -1.96
C SER A 162 -0.23 -24.46 -1.84
N ASP A 163 -1.19 -24.63 -0.92
CA ASP A 163 -2.37 -23.77 -0.85
C ASP A 163 -2.03 -22.44 -0.18
N ILE A 164 -1.17 -22.48 0.84
CA ILE A 164 -0.62 -21.28 1.48
C ILE A 164 0.22 -20.50 0.47
N GLY A 165 1.08 -21.19 -0.29
CA GLY A 165 1.90 -20.56 -1.32
C GLY A 165 1.05 -19.85 -2.39
N TRP A 166 -0.05 -20.49 -2.80
CA TRP A 166 -0.97 -19.91 -3.78
C TRP A 166 -1.70 -18.67 -3.26
N ILE A 167 -2.25 -18.72 -2.03
CA ILE A 167 -2.91 -17.57 -1.41
C ILE A 167 -1.92 -16.41 -1.25
N PHE A 168 -0.70 -16.71 -0.82
CA PHE A 168 0.33 -15.69 -0.60
C PHE A 168 0.71 -14.98 -1.90
N LEU A 169 0.93 -15.74 -2.97
CA LEU A 169 1.25 -15.20 -4.29
C LEU A 169 0.10 -14.37 -4.84
N LEU A 170 -1.14 -14.85 -4.72
CA LEU A 170 -2.33 -14.15 -5.20
C LEU A 170 -2.54 -12.83 -4.46
N CYS A 171 -2.37 -12.79 -3.14
CA CYS A 171 -2.52 -11.57 -2.33
C CYS A 171 -1.43 -10.53 -2.62
N ILE A 172 -0.19 -10.97 -2.83
CA ILE A 172 0.89 -10.05 -3.24
C ILE A 172 0.63 -9.51 -4.64
N ALA A 173 0.28 -10.38 -5.58
CA ALA A 173 -0.02 -9.99 -6.95
C ALA A 173 -1.18 -8.97 -7.00
N THR A 174 -2.27 -9.23 -6.27
CA THR A 174 -3.42 -8.32 -6.24
C THR A 174 -3.05 -6.98 -5.61
N GLY A 175 -2.27 -6.95 -4.52
CA GLY A 175 -1.84 -5.71 -3.88
C GLY A 175 -0.94 -4.84 -4.76
N VAL A 176 0.01 -5.45 -5.46
CA VAL A 176 0.88 -4.74 -6.43
C VAL A 176 0.07 -4.24 -7.63
N VAL A 177 -0.84 -5.08 -8.16
CA VAL A 177 -1.70 -4.68 -9.28
C VAL A 177 -2.59 -3.50 -8.89
N LEU A 178 -3.21 -3.53 -7.70
CA LEU A 178 -4.06 -2.44 -7.21
C LEU A 178 -3.26 -1.15 -7.01
N SER A 179 -2.04 -1.24 -6.47
CA SER A 179 -1.20 -0.06 -6.25
C SER A 179 -0.75 0.58 -7.57
N VAL A 180 -0.36 -0.24 -8.55
CA VAL A 180 -0.03 0.22 -9.90
C VAL A 180 -1.25 0.85 -10.56
N ILE A 181 -2.41 0.19 -10.56
CA ILE A 181 -3.65 0.73 -11.14
C ILE A 181 -3.99 2.09 -10.52
N GLY A 182 -3.92 2.21 -9.20
CA GLY A 182 -4.18 3.46 -8.49
C GLY A 182 -3.16 4.57 -8.78
N ALA A 183 -1.94 4.20 -9.19
CA ALA A 183 -0.88 5.16 -9.47
C ALA A 183 -0.83 5.66 -10.93
N ILE A 184 -1.43 4.93 -11.89
CA ILE A 184 -1.37 5.28 -13.33
C ILE A 184 -1.87 6.71 -13.60
N TYR A 185 -3.06 7.05 -13.11
CA TYR A 185 -3.65 8.37 -13.31
C TYR A 185 -2.80 9.51 -12.71
N PRO A 186 -2.42 9.47 -11.42
CA PRO A 186 -1.59 10.52 -10.84
C PRO A 186 -0.18 10.59 -11.46
N ALA A 187 0.43 9.46 -11.81
CA ALA A 187 1.74 9.43 -12.47
C ALA A 187 1.70 10.13 -13.84
N TYR A 188 0.65 9.89 -14.62
CA TYR A 188 0.44 10.58 -15.89
C TYR A 188 0.23 12.09 -15.69
N ARG A 189 -0.54 12.48 -14.68
CA ARG A 189 -0.76 13.90 -14.35
C ARG A 189 0.55 14.59 -13.93
N ALA A 190 1.38 13.91 -13.14
CA ALA A 190 2.71 14.40 -12.76
C ALA A 190 3.62 14.58 -13.97
N ALA A 191 3.62 13.60 -14.89
CA ALA A 191 4.41 13.65 -16.11
C ALA A 191 3.95 14.74 -17.09
N LYS A 192 2.73 15.26 -16.98
CA LYS A 192 2.23 16.34 -17.86
C LYS A 192 2.33 17.74 -17.26
N MET A 193 2.95 17.90 -16.11
CA MET A 193 3.08 19.23 -15.49
C MET A 193 4.01 20.15 -16.28
N VAL A 194 3.63 21.44 -16.32
CA VAL A 194 4.39 22.51 -16.97
C VAL A 194 5.49 23.00 -16.01
N PRO A 195 6.78 22.88 -16.35
CA PRO A 195 7.87 23.25 -15.45
C PRO A 195 7.87 24.73 -15.04
N ALA A 196 7.44 25.61 -15.95
CA ALA A 196 7.34 27.05 -15.70
C ALA A 196 6.38 27.38 -14.55
N ASP A 197 5.27 26.64 -14.42
CA ASP A 197 4.30 26.86 -13.36
C ASP A 197 4.84 26.39 -12.00
N ALA A 198 5.66 25.33 -11.97
CA ALA A 198 6.30 24.85 -10.74
C ALA A 198 7.27 25.87 -10.14
N MET A 199 7.92 26.67 -10.99
CA MET A 199 8.87 27.70 -10.57
C MET A 199 8.20 29.02 -10.19
N ARG A 200 6.97 29.27 -10.67
CA ARG A 200 6.20 30.50 -10.38
C ARG A 200 5.48 30.49 -9.02
N VAL A 201 5.43 29.36 -8.32
CA VAL A 201 4.69 29.21 -7.05
C VAL A 201 5.24 30.11 -5.90
N GLU A 202 6.36 30.82 -6.11
CA GLU A 202 6.98 31.70 -5.09
C GLU A 202 7.18 33.17 -5.51
N LEU A 203 6.60 33.63 -6.62
CA LEU A 203 6.62 35.06 -6.99
C LEU A 203 5.32 35.77 -6.60
#